data_AF-A0AAV9FQU8-F1
#
_entry.id   AF-A0AAV9FQU8-F1
#
_cell.length_a   1.000
_cell.length_b   1.000
_cell.length_c   1.000
_cell.angle_alpha   90.00
_cell.angle_beta   90.00
_cell.angle_gamma   90.00
#
_symmetry.space_group_name_H-M   'P 1'
#
loop_
_entity.id
_entity.type
_entity.pdbx_description
1 polymer ?
#
loop_
_entity_poly.entity_id
_entity_poly.type
_entity_poly.pdbx_seq_one_letter_code
_entity_poly.pdbx_strand_id
1 'polypeptide(L)'
;MKGSRVILNGNLIHRGDLWRRGRVMSERIGLIVIQSKMTLRDIAFFYSAKWSHLVKPLEHMGPDSSAWSHITNPPEYMGPYYREHLAEVVKGTRNTQRYVKAIEESWGLSIEEIRRIYREDKERERLGEPYSREEINTFANWYIQILKTKRAAS
;
A
#
# COMPACT_ATOMS: atom_id res chain seq x y z
N MET A 1 12.45 23.17 3.02
CA MET A 1 11.90 22.09 2.16
C MET A 1 11.40 20.94 3.03
N LYS A 2 10.08 20.84 3.24
CA LYS A 2 9.46 19.79 4.07
C LYS A 2 9.10 18.58 3.21
N GLY A 3 9.88 17.51 3.32
CA GLY A 3 9.53 16.20 2.77
C GLY A 3 10.49 15.15 3.28
N SER A 4 10.00 14.20 4.10
CA SER A 4 10.80 13.08 4.64
C SER A 4 11.08 11.98 3.61
N ARG A 5 10.56 12.12 2.40
CA ARG A 5 10.61 11.15 1.30
C ARG A 5 10.65 11.86 -0.05
N VAL A 6 11.33 11.26 -1.01
CA VAL A 6 11.49 11.75 -2.39
C VAL A 6 11.52 10.55 -3.33
N ILE A 7 11.12 10.75 -4.59
CA ILE A 7 11.31 9.73 -5.64
C ILE A 7 12.51 10.16 -6.48
N LEU A 8 13.52 9.29 -6.58
CA LEU A 8 14.71 9.50 -7.40
C LEU A 8 14.94 8.26 -8.26
N ASN A 9 15.09 8.46 -9.57
CA ASN A 9 15.27 7.38 -10.56
C ASN A 9 14.22 6.26 -10.43
N GLY A 10 12.95 6.62 -10.23
CA GLY A 10 11.84 5.66 -10.07
C GLY A 10 11.82 4.93 -8.71
N ASN A 11 12.72 5.24 -7.79
CA ASN A 11 12.81 4.62 -6.47
C ASN A 11 12.37 5.56 -5.35
N LEU A 12 11.62 5.04 -4.38
CA LEU A 12 11.28 5.77 -3.16
C LEU A 12 12.49 5.84 -2.23
N ILE A 13 12.93 7.05 -1.89
CA ILE A 13 14.05 7.30 -0.99
C ILE A 13 13.56 8.11 0.22
N HIS A 14 13.89 7.64 1.42
CA HIS A 14 13.69 8.40 2.66
C HIS A 14 14.91 9.29 2.89
N ARG A 15 14.68 10.58 3.21
CA ARG A 15 15.79 11.50 3.50
C ARG A 15 16.29 11.25 4.92
N GLY A 16 17.54 10.80 5.08
CA GLY A 16 18.09 10.38 6.38
C GLY A 16 17.35 9.18 6.98
N ASP A 17 17.47 8.97 8.29
CA ASP A 17 16.79 7.88 9.03
C ASP A 17 15.30 8.17 9.31
N LEU A 18 14.66 9.09 8.56
CA LEU A 18 13.30 9.57 8.78
C LEU A 18 12.21 8.62 8.22
N TRP A 19 12.43 7.30 8.28
CA TRP A 19 11.38 6.33 8.05
C TRP A 19 10.51 6.21 9.31
N ARG A 20 9.25 6.63 9.21
CA ARG A 20 8.30 6.57 10.33
C ARG A 20 7.34 5.42 10.14
N ARG A 21 7.29 4.51 11.10
CA ARG A 21 6.22 3.52 11.22
C ARG A 21 4.88 4.26 11.31
N GLY A 22 3.99 4.03 10.33
CA GLY A 22 2.61 4.49 10.39
C GLY A 22 1.80 3.68 11.40
N ARG A 23 0.55 4.08 11.67
CA ARG A 23 -0.40 3.24 12.41
C ARG A 23 -0.59 1.93 11.65
N VAL A 24 -0.18 0.82 12.25
CA VAL A 24 -0.30 -0.53 11.68
C VAL A 24 -1.72 -1.04 11.87
N MET A 25 -2.20 -1.85 10.92
CA MET A 25 -3.58 -2.36 10.92
C MET A 25 -3.75 -3.61 11.76
N SER A 26 -2.68 -4.38 11.92
CA SER A 26 -2.56 -5.55 12.77
C SER A 26 -1.07 -5.85 12.96
N GLU A 27 -0.74 -6.79 13.85
CA GLU A 27 0.63 -7.09 14.23
C GLU A 27 1.48 -7.59 13.04
N ARG A 28 1.02 -8.62 12.32
CA ARG A 28 1.76 -9.20 11.19
C ARG A 28 1.78 -8.26 9.97
N ILE A 29 0.72 -7.48 9.75
CA ILE A 29 0.75 -6.40 8.74
C ILE A 29 1.78 -5.33 9.10
N GLY A 30 1.97 -5.05 10.39
CA GLY A 30 3.03 -4.15 10.86
C GLY A 30 4.43 -4.65 10.49
N LEU A 31 4.68 -5.96 10.62
CA LEU A 31 5.93 -6.58 10.21
C LEU A 31 6.14 -6.51 8.69
N ILE A 32 5.08 -6.73 7.90
CA ILE A 32 5.14 -6.55 6.44
C ILE A 32 5.58 -5.12 6.10
N VAL A 33 4.99 -4.11 6.73
CA VAL A 33 5.34 -2.70 6.53
C VAL A 33 6.80 -2.42 6.91
N ILE A 34 7.30 -3.01 8.00
CA ILE A 34 8.69 -2.85 8.44
C ILE A 34 9.66 -3.46 7.43
N GLN A 35 9.45 -4.73 7.08
CA GLN A 35 10.39 -5.47 6.25
C GLN A 35 10.38 -5.00 4.79
N SER A 36 9.21 -4.61 4.26
CA SER A 36 9.09 -4.00 2.92
C SER A 36 9.58 -2.55 2.88
N LYS A 37 9.71 -1.89 4.04
CA LYS A 37 9.92 -0.44 4.16
C LYS A 37 8.87 0.41 3.43
N MET A 38 7.68 -0.14 3.18
CA MET A 38 6.60 0.51 2.43
C MET A 38 5.34 0.59 3.30
N THR A 39 5.08 1.75 3.91
CA THR A 39 3.78 2.00 4.57
C THR A 39 2.69 2.22 3.52
N LEU A 40 1.42 2.07 3.89
CA LEU A 40 0.31 2.46 3.00
C LEU A 40 0.40 3.92 2.53
N ARG A 41 0.95 4.81 3.38
CA ARG A 41 1.17 6.21 3.01
C ARG A 41 2.30 6.36 1.99
N ASP A 42 3.30 5.50 2.05
CA ASP A 42 4.41 5.48 1.10
C ASP A 42 3.99 4.90 -0.24
N ILE A 43 3.20 3.83 -0.22
CA ILE A 43 2.55 3.28 -1.42
C ILE A 43 1.67 4.37 -2.07
N ALA A 44 0.80 5.02 -1.29
CA ALA A 44 -0.04 6.08 -1.81
C ALA A 44 0.78 7.21 -2.46
N PHE A 45 1.87 7.65 -1.81
CA PHE A 45 2.75 8.67 -2.35
C PHE A 45 3.46 8.23 -3.64
N PHE A 46 4.07 7.04 -3.60
CA PHE A 46 4.85 6.49 -4.70
C PHE A 46 4.00 6.28 -5.96
N TYR A 47 2.84 5.64 -5.81
CA TYR A 47 1.96 5.40 -6.95
C TYR A 47 1.24 6.67 -7.40
N SER A 48 0.85 7.59 -6.52
CA SER A 48 0.30 8.89 -6.98
C SER A 48 1.27 9.63 -7.90
N ALA A 49 2.56 9.64 -7.55
CA ALA A 49 3.59 10.24 -8.39
C ALA A 49 3.90 9.42 -9.64
N LYS A 50 3.82 8.08 -9.59
CA LYS A 50 3.96 7.20 -10.77
C LYS A 50 2.86 7.41 -11.82
N TRP A 51 1.67 7.80 -11.39
CA TRP A 51 0.53 8.01 -12.28
C TRP A 51 0.38 9.48 -12.70
N SER A 52 0.96 10.44 -11.99
CA SER A 52 0.88 11.86 -12.35
C SER A 52 1.56 12.21 -13.68
N HIS A 53 2.51 11.41 -14.16
CA HIS A 53 3.12 11.60 -15.48
C HIS A 53 2.36 10.94 -16.64
N LEU A 54 1.34 10.14 -16.34
CA LEU A 54 0.46 9.54 -17.37
C LEU A 54 -0.82 10.36 -17.61
N VAL A 55 -1.06 11.39 -16.78
CA VAL A 55 -2.19 12.30 -16.93
C VAL A 55 -1.70 13.53 -17.70
N LYS A 56 -2.10 13.67 -18.97
CA LYS A 56 -2.03 14.97 -19.63
C LYS A 56 -2.91 15.95 -18.84
N PRO A 57 -2.49 17.20 -18.61
CA PRO A 57 -3.39 18.21 -18.07
C PRO A 57 -4.65 18.24 -18.95
N LEU A 58 -5.81 18.09 -18.33
CA LEU A 58 -7.08 18.26 -19.02
C LEU A 58 -7.19 19.75 -19.36
N GLU A 59 -6.66 20.15 -20.51
CA GLU A 59 -6.89 21.47 -21.06
C GLU A 59 -8.39 21.55 -21.37
N HIS A 60 -9.11 22.40 -20.64
CA HIS A 60 -10.55 22.66 -20.68
C HIS A 60 -11.45 21.75 -19.83
N MET A 61 -11.72 22.20 -18.60
CA MET A 61 -13.07 22.10 -18.05
C MET A 61 -13.53 23.49 -17.60
N GLY A 62 -14.69 23.90 -18.11
CA GLY A 62 -15.39 25.13 -17.75
C GLY A 62 -15.93 25.10 -16.31
N PRO A 63 -16.52 26.21 -15.85
CA PRO A 63 -16.82 26.48 -14.44
C PRO A 63 -18.05 25.73 -13.88
N ASP A 64 -18.58 24.72 -14.56
CA ASP A 64 -19.88 24.10 -14.30
C ASP A 64 -19.80 22.59 -14.08
N SER A 65 -19.01 22.14 -13.11
CA SER A 65 -18.87 20.71 -12.80
C SER A 65 -19.56 20.33 -11.48
N SER A 66 -20.91 20.35 -11.48
CA SER A 66 -21.74 19.69 -10.45
C SER A 66 -22.18 18.26 -10.83
N ALA A 67 -21.76 17.75 -11.98
CA ALA A 67 -22.08 16.40 -12.44
C ALA A 67 -21.02 15.35 -12.01
N TRP A 68 -20.95 15.07 -10.71
CA TRP A 68 -20.32 13.82 -10.24
C TRP A 68 -21.37 12.71 -10.26
N SER A 69 -21.72 12.22 -11.45
CA SER A 69 -22.62 11.06 -11.61
C SER A 69 -22.02 10.03 -12.56
N HIS A 70 -21.57 8.93 -11.95
CA HIS A 70 -21.69 7.56 -12.42
C HIS A 70 -21.75 7.36 -13.95
N ILE A 71 -20.62 7.26 -14.65
CA ILE A 71 -20.48 6.47 -15.88
C ILE A 71 -18.99 6.10 -16.05
N THR A 72 -18.77 4.79 -16.24
CA THR A 72 -17.59 4.05 -16.73
C THR A 72 -16.27 4.80 -16.95
N ASN A 73 -15.23 4.36 -16.22
CA ASN A 73 -13.81 4.78 -16.33
C ASN A 73 -13.36 5.10 -17.77
N PRO A 74 -13.14 6.37 -18.14
CA PRO A 74 -12.12 6.68 -19.12
C PRO A 74 -10.74 6.52 -18.46
N PRO A 75 -9.73 5.98 -19.15
CA PRO A 75 -8.38 5.77 -18.62
C PRO A 75 -7.62 7.09 -18.35
N GLU A 76 -8.21 8.25 -18.68
CA GLU A 76 -7.49 9.53 -18.79
C GLU A 76 -7.47 10.38 -17.51
N TYR A 77 -8.19 10.00 -16.45
CA TYR A 77 -8.05 10.67 -15.14
C TYR A 77 -8.04 9.68 -13.97
N MET A 78 -6.92 8.98 -13.81
CA MET A 78 -6.66 8.23 -12.59
C MET A 78 -6.24 9.22 -11.49
N GLY A 79 -7.23 9.74 -10.73
CA GLY A 79 -6.96 10.57 -9.55
C GLY A 79 -6.02 9.88 -8.54
N PRO A 80 -5.42 10.62 -7.60
CA PRO A 80 -4.31 10.13 -6.77
C PRO A 80 -4.67 8.89 -5.95
N TYR A 81 -3.64 8.17 -5.51
CA TYR A 81 -3.81 7.07 -4.57
C TYR A 81 -4.04 7.62 -3.17
N TYR A 82 -5.13 7.19 -2.55
CA TYR A 82 -5.48 7.53 -1.18
C TYR A 82 -5.09 6.37 -0.27
N ARG A 83 -4.52 6.70 0.88
CA ARG A 83 -4.12 5.72 1.90
C ARG A 83 -5.33 4.93 2.40
N GLU A 84 -6.47 5.60 2.51
CA GLU A 84 -7.72 5.10 3.03
C GLU A 84 -8.24 3.96 2.15
N HIS A 85 -8.19 4.14 0.82
CA HIS A 85 -8.56 3.11 -0.14
C HIS A 85 -7.61 1.91 -0.12
N LEU A 86 -6.30 2.13 0.09
CA LEU A 86 -5.36 1.01 0.27
C LEU A 86 -5.71 0.22 1.55
N ALA A 87 -6.07 0.91 2.64
CA ALA A 87 -6.49 0.24 3.86
C ALA A 87 -7.79 -0.55 3.68
N GLU A 88 -8.77 -0.03 2.94
CA GLU A 88 -10.00 -0.75 2.57
C GLU A 88 -9.70 -2.02 1.75
N VAL A 89 -8.70 -1.97 0.86
CA VAL A 89 -8.29 -3.16 0.09
C VAL A 89 -7.71 -4.24 0.99
N VAL A 90 -6.85 -3.87 1.95
CA VAL A 90 -6.32 -4.80 2.96
C VAL A 90 -7.43 -5.38 3.83
N LYS A 91 -8.43 -4.56 4.21
CA LYS A 91 -9.62 -5.01 4.96
C LYS A 91 -10.54 -5.92 4.16
N GLY A 92 -10.43 -5.93 2.83
CA GLY A 92 -11.34 -6.64 1.93
C GLY A 92 -12.64 -5.90 1.63
N THR A 93 -12.80 -4.65 2.06
CA THR A 93 -14.00 -3.84 1.78
C THR A 93 -13.92 -3.10 0.45
N ARG A 94 -12.77 -3.14 -0.24
CA ARG A 94 -12.55 -2.60 -1.58
C ARG A 94 -11.75 -3.59 -2.43
N ASN A 95 -12.06 -3.66 -3.72
CA ASN A 95 -11.35 -4.53 -4.68
C ASN A 95 -10.91 -3.82 -5.98
N THR A 96 -10.75 -2.50 -5.93
CA THR A 96 -10.31 -1.73 -7.09
C THR A 96 -8.91 -2.17 -7.53
N GLN A 97 -8.79 -2.71 -8.75
CA GLN A 97 -7.58 -3.36 -9.27
C GLN A 97 -6.30 -2.51 -9.13
N ARG A 98 -6.37 -1.20 -9.37
CA ARG A 98 -5.20 -0.31 -9.27
C ARG A 98 -4.58 -0.28 -7.87
N TYR A 99 -5.42 -0.37 -6.83
CA TYR A 99 -4.98 -0.38 -5.43
C TYR A 99 -4.49 -1.76 -5.01
N VAL A 100 -5.15 -2.81 -5.51
CA VAL A 100 -4.70 -4.21 -5.36
C VAL A 100 -3.29 -4.35 -5.90
N LYS A 101 -3.07 -3.99 -7.18
CA LYS A 101 -1.76 -4.07 -7.83
C LYS A 101 -0.69 -3.27 -7.09
N ALA A 102 -1.00 -2.06 -6.64
CA ALA A 102 -0.06 -1.25 -5.89
C ALA A 102 0.37 -1.91 -4.57
N ILE A 103 -0.56 -2.59 -3.87
CA ILE A 103 -0.24 -3.32 -2.64
C ILE A 103 0.61 -4.56 -2.94
N GLU A 104 0.23 -5.37 -3.92
CA GLU A 104 0.93 -6.60 -4.29
C GLU A 104 2.36 -6.31 -4.78
N GLU A 105 2.51 -5.29 -5.63
CA GLU A 105 3.82 -4.85 -6.10
C GLU A 105 4.69 -4.34 -4.94
N SER A 106 4.11 -3.63 -3.97
CA SER A 106 4.87 -3.03 -2.85
C SER A 106 5.23 -4.03 -1.76
N TRP A 107 4.33 -4.97 -1.45
CA TRP A 107 4.52 -5.93 -0.36
C TRP A 107 4.94 -7.31 -0.82
N GLY A 108 4.87 -7.63 -2.12
CA GLY A 108 5.34 -8.92 -2.65
C GLY A 108 4.51 -10.12 -2.20
N LEU A 109 3.27 -9.90 -1.77
CA LEU A 109 2.28 -10.92 -1.46
C LEU A 109 1.04 -10.66 -2.29
N SER A 110 0.29 -11.71 -2.63
CA SER A 110 -1.01 -11.53 -3.26
C SER A 110 -2.00 -10.88 -2.30
N ILE A 111 -3.02 -10.23 -2.84
CA ILE A 111 -4.03 -9.58 -2.01
C ILE A 111 -4.83 -10.58 -1.17
N GLU A 112 -5.02 -11.80 -1.66
CA GLU A 112 -5.68 -12.89 -0.93
C GLU A 112 -4.88 -13.22 0.34
N GLU A 113 -3.56 -13.29 0.23
CA GLU A 113 -2.67 -13.62 1.34
C GLU A 113 -2.66 -12.51 2.40
N ILE A 114 -2.58 -11.26 1.94
CA ILE A 114 -2.64 -10.09 2.81
C ILE A 114 -3.97 -10.04 3.57
N ARG A 115 -5.08 -10.30 2.88
CA ARG A 115 -6.42 -10.35 3.50
C ARG A 115 -6.54 -11.52 4.46
N ARG A 116 -5.95 -12.68 4.14
CA ARG A 116 -5.92 -13.85 5.04
C ARG A 116 -5.21 -13.49 6.35
N ILE A 117 -4.00 -12.95 6.26
CA ILE A 117 -3.21 -12.50 7.42
C ILE A 117 -4.00 -11.48 8.25
N TYR A 118 -4.60 -10.48 7.60
CA TYR A 118 -5.39 -9.47 8.28
C TYR A 118 -6.59 -10.08 9.03
N ARG A 119 -7.35 -10.98 8.39
CA ARG A 119 -8.50 -11.65 9.03
C ARG A 119 -8.08 -12.51 10.22
N GLU A 120 -7.02 -13.29 10.08
CA GLU A 120 -6.47 -14.12 11.16
C GLU A 120 -6.05 -13.25 12.36
N ASP A 121 -5.36 -12.13 12.12
CA ASP A 121 -4.97 -11.21 13.20
C ASP A 121 -6.19 -10.60 13.89
N LYS A 122 -7.20 -10.17 13.10
CA LYS A 122 -8.43 -9.61 13.65
C LYS A 122 -9.21 -10.63 14.50
N GLU A 123 -9.19 -11.90 14.11
CA GLU A 123 -9.83 -12.96 14.85
C GLU A 123 -9.09 -13.26 16.16
N ARG A 124 -7.75 -13.30 16.14
CA ARG A 124 -6.96 -13.44 17.37
C ARG A 124 -7.11 -12.27 18.33
N GLU A 125 -7.15 -11.04 17.82
CA GLU A 125 -7.45 -9.86 18.62
C GLU A 125 -8.85 -9.95 19.25
N ARG A 126 -9.84 -10.51 18.53
CA ARG A 126 -11.20 -10.74 19.04
C ARG A 126 -11.22 -11.79 20.15
N LEU A 127 -10.39 -12.83 20.04
CA LEU A 127 -10.25 -13.89 21.03
C LEU A 127 -9.35 -13.49 22.22
N GLY A 128 -8.61 -12.38 22.11
CA GLY A 128 -7.66 -11.95 23.14
C GLY A 128 -6.40 -12.83 23.19
N GLU A 129 -6.06 -13.49 22.08
CA GLU A 129 -4.93 -14.41 21.98
C GLU A 129 -3.78 -13.75 21.22
N PRO A 130 -2.89 -13.00 21.90
CA PRO A 130 -1.77 -12.37 21.23
C PRO A 130 -0.83 -13.43 20.63
N TYR A 131 -0.12 -13.06 19.57
CA TYR A 131 0.93 -13.93 19.05
C TYR A 131 2.09 -14.03 20.05
N SER A 132 2.61 -15.24 20.19
CA SER A 132 3.88 -15.47 20.87
C SER A 132 5.03 -14.83 20.10
N ARG A 133 6.14 -14.60 20.80
CA ARG A 133 7.36 -14.07 20.19
C ARG A 133 7.88 -15.00 19.09
N GLU A 134 7.73 -16.30 19.30
CA GLU A 134 8.14 -17.37 18.38
C GLU A 134 7.32 -17.35 17.09
N GLU A 135 5.99 -17.18 17.18
CA GLU A 135 5.11 -17.02 16.02
C GLU A 135 5.46 -15.77 15.22
N ILE A 136 5.71 -14.65 15.91
CA ILE A 136 6.11 -13.39 15.29
C ILE A 136 7.47 -13.50 14.58
N ASN A 137 8.46 -14.13 15.21
CA ASN A 137 9.77 -14.35 14.61
C ASN A 137 9.66 -15.29 13.39
N THR A 138 8.86 -16.35 13.49
CA THR A 138 8.61 -17.29 12.40
C THR A 138 8.00 -16.58 11.20
N PHE A 139 6.98 -15.76 11.43
CA PHE A 139 6.35 -14.96 10.38
C PHE A 139 7.32 -13.96 9.75
N ALA A 140 8.09 -13.23 10.57
CA ALA A 140 9.06 -12.25 10.07
C ALA A 140 10.13 -12.92 9.20
N ASN A 141 10.66 -14.07 9.63
CA ASN A 141 11.64 -14.83 8.87
C ASN A 141 11.06 -15.34 7.55
N TRP A 142 9.84 -15.88 7.57
CA TRP A 142 9.13 -16.28 6.34
C TRP A 142 9.00 -15.10 5.36
N TYR A 143 8.53 -13.94 5.83
CA TYR A 143 8.32 -12.79 4.97
C TYR A 143 9.65 -12.22 4.41
N ILE A 144 10.72 -12.24 5.21
CA ILE A 144 12.06 -11.88 4.74
C ILE A 144 12.49 -12.79 3.57
N GLN A 145 12.21 -14.10 3.64
CA GLN A 145 12.54 -15.01 2.54
C GLN A 145 11.72 -14.69 1.28
N ILE A 146 10.43 -14.39 1.40
CA ILE A 146 9.61 -13.92 0.27
C ILE A 146 10.23 -12.70 -0.41
N LEU A 147 10.65 -11.70 0.38
CA LEU A 147 11.30 -10.50 -0.17
C LEU A 147 12.64 -10.79 -0.85
N LYS A 148 13.44 -11.72 -0.30
CA LYS A 148 14.70 -12.16 -0.92
C LYS A 148 14.47 -12.84 -2.26
N THR A 149 13.52 -13.78 -2.32
CA THR A 149 13.16 -14.48 -3.56
C THR A 149 12.67 -13.51 -4.63
N LYS A 150 11.80 -12.56 -4.27
CA LYS A 150 11.31 -11.54 -5.21
C LYS A 150 12.43 -10.67 -5.78
N ARG A 151 13.40 -10.27 -4.95
CA ARG A 151 14.58 -9.50 -5.39
C ARG A 151 15.50 -10.32 -6.30
N ALA A 152 15.63 -11.62 -6.07
CA ALA A 152 16.45 -12.48 -6.92
C ALA A 152 15.81 -12.73 -8.30
N ALA A 153 14.48 -12.60 -8.40
CA ALA A 153 13.72 -12.79 -9.63
C ALA A 153 13.50 -11.50 -10.44
N SER A 154 13.94 -10.34 -9.95
CA SER A 154 13.83 -9.03 -10.61
C SER A 154 15.18 -8.61 -11.21
#